data_AF-A0A6G1YPR7-F1
#
_entry.id   AF-A0A6G1YPR7-F1
#
_cell.length_a   1.000
_cell.length_b   1.000
_cell.length_c   1.000
_cell.angle_alpha   90.00
_cell.angle_beta   90.00
_cell.angle_gamma   90.00
#
_symmetry.space_group_name_H-M   'P 1'
#
loop_
_entity.id
_entity.type
_entity.pdbx_description
1 polymer ?
#
loop_
_entity_poly.entity_id
_entity_poly.type
_entity_poly.pdbx_seq_one_letter_code
_entity_poly.pdbx_strand_id
1 'polypeptide(L)' 'MKTEIVKLTLPVSSDRDHIQGRTSAPVTLIEYGDYECPYCGQTYPIIKEVQKQLGNKLCFV' A
#
# COMPACT_ATOMS: atom_id res chain seq x y z
N MET A 1 -20.99 2.56 17.92
CA MET A 1 -20.52 1.85 16.71
C MET A 1 -19.33 1.00 17.12
N LYS A 2 -19.43 -0.33 17.10
CA LYS A 2 -18.24 -1.17 17.30
C LYS A 2 -17.49 -1.16 15.96
N THR A 3 -16.30 -0.57 15.95
CA THR A 3 -15.41 -0.65 14.79
C THR A 3 -14.82 -2.05 14.80
N GLU A 4 -15.35 -2.95 13.96
CA GLU A 4 -14.63 -4.18 13.65
C GLU A 4 -13.37 -3.82 12.86
N ILE A 5 -12.22 -4.11 13.44
CA ILE A 5 -10.93 -3.94 12.76
C ILE A 5 -10.79 -5.14 11.83
N VAL A 6 -11.03 -4.90 10.54
CA VAL A 6 -10.77 -5.88 9.48
C VAL A 6 -9.26 -6.17 9.48
N LYS A 7 -8.90 -7.41 9.78
CA LYS A 7 -7.53 -7.91 9.68
C LYS A 7 -7.34 -8.63 8.35
N LEU A 8 -6.19 -8.38 7.73
CA LEU A 8 -5.74 -9.17 6.59
C LEU A 8 -5.49 -10.62 7.03
N THR A 9 -5.86 -11.57 6.17
CA THR A 9 -5.57 -13.00 6.38
C THR A 9 -4.07 -13.23 6.50
N LEU A 10 -3.29 -12.58 5.64
CA LEU A 10 -1.83 -12.56 5.73
C LEU A 10 -1.40 -11.14 6.15
N PRO A 11 -0.65 -10.98 7.25
CA PRO A 11 -0.11 -9.69 7.61
C PRO A 11 0.94 -9.25 6.59
N VAL A 12 1.09 -7.93 6.43
CA VAL A 12 2.21 -7.35 5.69
C VAL A 12 3.52 -7.79 6.34
N SER A 13 4.46 -8.26 5.52
CA SER A 13 5.74 -8.77 6.00
C SER A 13 6.86 -8.49 5.00
N SER A 14 7.99 -7.99 5.51
CA SER A 14 9.14 -7.61 4.68
C SER A 14 9.93 -8.78 4.09
N ASP A 15 9.63 -10.01 4.51
CA ASP A 15 10.18 -11.24 3.92
C ASP A 15 9.52 -11.61 2.58
N ARG A 16 8.30 -11.12 2.34
CA ARG A 16 7.48 -11.46 1.18
C ARG A 16 7.08 -10.25 0.33
N ASP A 17 6.71 -9.14 0.98
CA ASP A 17 6.07 -8.02 0.31
C ASP A 17 7.08 -6.92 -0.09
N HIS A 18 6.79 -6.19 -1.16
CA HIS A 18 7.63 -5.09 -1.63
C HIS A 18 7.28 -3.78 -0.94
N ILE A 19 8.09 -3.38 0.04
CA ILE A 19 7.77 -2.22 0.89
C ILE A 19 8.53 -0.97 0.45
N GLN A 20 7.80 0.14 0.30
CA GLN A 20 8.35 1.48 0.11
C GLN A 20 7.89 2.40 1.26
N GLY A 21 8.86 3.01 1.94
CA GLY A 21 8.61 3.88 3.11
C GLY A 21 8.91 3.17 4.43
N ARG A 22 8.40 3.71 5.53
CA ARG A 22 8.65 3.17 6.87
C ARG A 22 7.55 2.20 7.26
N THR A 23 7.90 1.00 7.70
CA THR A 23 6.93 0.01 8.23
C THR A 23 6.16 0.51 9.46
N SER A 24 6.72 1.50 10.18
CA SER A 24 6.07 2.18 11.30
C SER A 24 5.19 3.37 10.88
N ALA A 25 4.96 3.59 9.58
CA ALA A 25 4.15 4.70 9.12
C ALA A 25 2.69 4.55 9.58
N PRO A 26 1.99 5.66 9.89
CA PRO A 26 0.62 5.61 10.40
C PRO A 26 -0.39 5.10 9.37
N VAL A 27 -0.06 5.12 8.08
CA VAL A 27 -0.91 4.64 6.99
C VAL A 27 -0.16 3.59 6.19
N THR A 28 -0.81 2.46 5.97
CA THR A 28 -0.35 1.42 5.04
C THR A 28 -1.32 1.32 3.87
N LEU A 29 -0.82 1.45 2.64
CA LEU A 29 -1.57 1.26 1.41
C LEU A 29 -1.03 0.02 0.71
N ILE A 30 -1.90 -0.96 0.46
CA ILE A 30 -1.57 -2.20 -0.24
C ILE A 30 -2.18 -2.16 -1.64
N GLU A 31 -1.37 -2.35 -2.68
CA GLU A 31 -1.84 -2.52 -4.06
C GLU A 31 -1.85 -3.99 -4.48
N TYR A 32 -3.03 -4.50 -4.82
CA TYR A 32 -3.15 -5.76 -5.56
C TYR A 32 -3.29 -5.43 -7.04
N GLY A 33 -2.22 -5.65 -7.79
CA GLY A 33 -2.14 -5.38 -9.21
C GLY A 33 -1.69 -6.60 -10.01
N ASP A 34 -1.99 -6.56 -11.30
CA ASP A 34 -1.45 -7.48 -12.30
C ASP A 34 -0.61 -6.67 -13.29
N TYR A 35 0.60 -7.14 -13.59
CA TYR A 35 1.52 -6.47 -14.51
C TYR A 35 0.99 -6.38 -15.94
N GLU A 36 0.13 -7.31 -16.35
CA GLU A 36 -0.45 -7.33 -17.70
C GLU A 36 -1.78 -6.56 -17.78
N CYS A 37 -2.33 -6.13 -16.64
CA CYS A 37 -3.58 -5.38 -16.62
C CYS A 37 -3.35 -3.89 -16.95
N PRO A 38 -3.93 -3.36 -18.04
CA PRO A 38 -3.73 -1.97 -18.44
C PRO A 38 -4.29 -0.97 -17.41
N TYR A 39 -5.35 -1.32 -16.68
CA TYR A 39 -5.94 -0.47 -15.65
C TYR A 39 -5.07 -0.42 -14.38
N CYS A 40 -4.42 -1.52 -14.00
CA CYS A 40 -3.44 -1.53 -12.92
C CYS A 40 -2.25 -0.64 -13.31
N GLY A 41 -1.74 -0.76 -14.55
CA GLY A 41 -0.68 0.09 -15.06
C GLY A 41 -1.01 1.60 -15.02
N GLN A 42 -2.27 1.97 -15.31
CA GLN A 42 -2.74 3.36 -15.21
C GLN A 42 -2.79 3.89 -13.77
N THR A 43 -2.79 3.03 -12.76
CA THR A 43 -2.83 3.42 -11.34
C THR A 43 -1.47 3.91 -10.82
N TYR A 44 -0.36 3.45 -11.43
CA TYR A 44 1.00 3.84 -11.06
C TYR A 44 1.23 5.36 -10.87
N PRO A 45 0.89 6.25 -11.83
CA PRO A 45 1.08 7.69 -11.63
C PRO A 45 0.26 8.27 -10.46
N ILE A 46 -0.92 7.71 -10.18
CA ILE A 46 -1.75 8.13 -9.04
C ILE A 46 -1.08 7.72 -7.73
N ILE A 47 -0.55 6.50 -7.65
CA ILE A 47 0.22 6.03 -6.48
C ILE A 47 1.44 6.92 -6.25
N LYS A 48 2.15 7.35 -7.30
CA LYS A 48 3.28 8.28 -7.16
C LYS A 48 2.89 9.62 -6.56
N GLU A 49 1.72 10.15 -6.92
CA GLU A 49 1.22 11.38 -6.32
C GLU A 49 0.83 11.17 -4.84
N VAL A 50 0.21 10.04 -4.50
CA VAL A 50 -0.10 9.68 -3.09
C VAL A 50 1.19 9.55 -2.27
N GLN A 51 2.21 8.87 -2.79
CA GLN A 51 3.52 8.75 -2.16
C GLN A 51 4.16 10.12 -1.89
N LYS A 52 4.07 11.04 -2.85
CA LYS A 52 4.58 12.40 -2.71
C LYS A 52 3.81 13.20 -1.64
N GLN A 53 2.49 13.11 -1.62
CA GLN A 53 1.64 13.87 -0.69
C GLN A 53 1.78 13.39 0.76
N LEU A 54 1.87 12.08 0.97
CA LEU A 54 1.96 11.50 2.31
C LEU A 54 3.41 11.40 2.81
N GLY A 55 4.39 11.29 1.91
CA GLY A 55 5.80 11.19 2.23
C GLY A 55 6.07 10.12 3.30
N ASN A 56 6.75 10.52 4.38
CA ASN A 56 7.13 9.63 5.48
C ASN A 56 5.94 9.07 6.29
N LYS A 57 4.72 9.51 6.01
CA LYS A 57 3.49 9.03 6.65
C LYS A 57 2.89 7.80 5.95
N LEU A 58 3.47 7.37 4.82
CA LEU A 58 3.01 6.22 4.05
C LEU A 58 4.00 5.06 4.10
N CYS A 59 3.46 3.88 4.33
CA CYS A 59 4.04 2.59 3.96
C CYS A 59 3.27 2.07 2.74
N PHE A 60 3.91 2.00 1.59
CA PHE A 60 3.30 1.44 0.38
C PHE A 60 3.80 0.01 0.19
N VAL A 61 2.88 -0.89 -0.12
CA VAL A 61 3.08 -2.34 -0.21
C VAL A 61 2.48 -2.87 -1.50
#